data_AF-A0A529WNC1-F1
#
_entry.id   AF-A0A529WNC1-F1
#
_cell.length_a   1.000
_cell.length_b   1.000
_cell.length_c   1.000
_cell.angle_alpha   90.00
_cell.angle_beta   90.00
_cell.angle_gamma   90.00
#
_symmetry.space_group_name_H-M   'P 1'
#
loop_
_entity.id
_entity.type
_entity.pdbx_description
1 polymer ?
#
loop_
_entity_poly.entity_id
_entity_poly.type
_entity_poly.pdbx_seq_one_letter_code
_entity_poly.pdbx_strand_id
1 'polypeptide(L)'
;SGIPGIETRLPLLFSEGLLTGRLTLERYLDLTSRNAASIYGFANRKGRIAIGLDADLALWDPTMRWTLGHEALHSRVDFTPYEGRSVTGKPTTVLVRGVPVVADGKLQAEPGFGRFVARNAADPELSGKPVEDWTPWLDA
;
A
#
# COMPACT_ATOMS: atom_id res chain seq x y z
N SER A 1 -3.76 -21.52 8.56
CA SER A 1 -4.82 -20.94 7.72
C SER A 1 -4.35 -19.62 7.15
N GLY A 2 -4.75 -19.28 5.92
CA GLY A 2 -4.39 -18.02 5.26
C GLY A 2 -5.65 -17.25 4.84
N ILE A 3 -5.53 -15.93 4.72
CA ILE A 3 -6.64 -15.03 4.37
C ILE A 3 -6.16 -14.09 3.24
N PRO A 4 -6.92 -13.93 2.15
CA PRO A 4 -6.56 -12.99 1.08
C PRO A 4 -6.69 -11.54 1.58
N GLY A 5 -5.68 -10.72 1.27
CA GLY A 5 -5.69 -9.32 1.71
C GLY A 5 -4.71 -8.38 0.99
N ILE A 6 -3.98 -8.85 -0.03
CA ILE A 6 -2.96 -8.03 -0.68
C ILE A 6 -3.54 -6.77 -1.33
N GLU A 7 -4.67 -6.90 -2.02
CA GLU A 7 -5.36 -5.80 -2.71
C GLU A 7 -6.16 -4.92 -1.74
N THR A 8 -6.67 -5.49 -0.65
CA THR A 8 -7.55 -4.78 0.30
C THR A 8 -6.79 -4.06 1.41
N ARG A 9 -5.55 -4.47 1.72
CA ARG A 9 -4.75 -3.90 2.82
C ARG A 9 -4.63 -2.38 2.75
N LEU A 10 -4.28 -1.84 1.59
CA LEU A 10 -4.07 -0.39 1.45
C LEU A 10 -5.39 0.40 1.48
N PRO A 11 -6.44 0.02 0.72
CA PRO A 11 -7.73 0.73 0.80
C PRO A 11 -8.38 0.68 2.17
N LEU A 12 -8.29 -0.45 2.90
CA LEU A 12 -8.83 -0.55 4.26
C LEU A 12 -8.12 0.42 5.22
N LEU A 13 -6.78 0.46 5.18
CA LEU A 13 -6.02 1.37 6.05
C LEU A 13 -6.19 2.85 5.65
N PHE A 14 -6.42 3.11 4.35
CA PHE A 14 -6.71 4.44 3.85
C PHE A 14 -8.09 4.91 4.32
N SER A 15 -9.14 4.11 4.07
CA SER A 15 -10.52 4.40 4.45
C SER A 15 -10.68 4.52 5.96
N GLU A 16 -10.28 3.48 6.71
CA GLU A 16 -10.60 3.36 8.13
C GLU A 16 -9.53 3.94 9.04
N GLY A 17 -8.31 4.10 8.54
CA GLY A 17 -7.19 4.69 9.28
C GLY A 17 -7.06 6.17 8.97
N LEU A 18 -6.67 6.49 7.74
CA LEU A 18 -6.35 7.87 7.34
C LEU A 18 -7.61 8.76 7.28
N LEU A 19 -8.64 8.37 6.53
CA LEU A 19 -9.80 9.24 6.30
C LEU A 19 -10.67 9.44 7.55
N THR A 20 -10.64 8.52 8.51
CA THR A 20 -11.33 8.68 9.82
C THR A 20 -10.51 9.46 10.84
N GLY A 21 -9.28 9.87 10.51
CA GLY A 21 -8.38 10.58 11.42
C GLY A 21 -7.65 9.70 12.44
N ARG A 22 -7.79 8.37 12.36
CA ARG A 22 -7.00 7.43 13.16
C ARG A 22 -5.56 7.29 12.67
N LEU A 23 -5.17 7.88 11.54
CA LEU A 23 -3.77 7.93 11.11
C LEU A 23 -3.54 9.29 10.48
N THR A 24 -2.38 9.89 10.74
CA THR A 24 -1.89 10.97 9.88
C THR A 24 -1.44 10.39 8.54
N LEU A 25 -1.29 11.25 7.52
CA LEU A 25 -0.76 10.82 6.23
C LEU A 25 0.66 10.25 6.37
N GLU A 26 1.51 10.91 7.15
CA GLU A 26 2.88 10.45 7.43
C GLU A 26 2.86 9.04 8.03
N ARG A 27 1.96 8.80 9.00
CA ARG A 27 1.81 7.51 9.65
C ARG A 27 1.33 6.42 8.69
N TYR A 28 0.36 6.74 7.84
CA TYR A 28 -0.09 5.85 6.78
C TYR A 28 1.07 5.48 5.84
N LEU A 29 1.87 6.46 5.40
CA LEU A 29 3.02 6.23 4.52
C LEU A 29 4.11 5.39 5.19
N ASP A 30 4.38 5.62 6.48
CA ASP A 30 5.35 4.84 7.26
C ASP A 30 4.94 3.36 7.33
N LEU A 31 3.68 3.10 7.70
CA LEU A 31 3.14 1.75 7.84
C LEU A 31 3.03 0.99 6.51
N THR A 32 2.84 1.70 5.41
CA THR A 32 2.51 1.07 4.13
C THR A 32 3.67 1.01 3.14
N SER A 33 4.73 1.79 3.36
CA SER A 33 5.85 1.91 2.41
C SER A 33 7.21 2.11 3.08
N ARG A 34 7.44 3.24 3.76
CA ARG A 34 8.77 3.68 4.21
C ARG A 34 9.43 2.69 5.17
N ASN A 35 8.72 2.26 6.21
CA ASN A 35 9.32 1.40 7.24
C ASN A 35 9.57 -0.02 6.70
N ALA A 36 8.67 -0.54 5.86
CA ALA A 36 8.90 -1.82 5.20
C ALA A 36 10.16 -1.78 4.31
N ALA A 37 10.34 -0.73 3.52
CA ALA A 37 11.55 -0.57 2.72
C ALA A 37 12.81 -0.47 3.58
N SER A 38 12.76 0.22 4.72
CA SER A 38 13.89 0.29 5.65
C SER A 38 14.22 -1.06 6.28
N ILE A 39 13.24 -1.68 6.94
CA ILE A 39 13.42 -2.92 7.72
C ILE A 39 13.98 -4.03 6.84
N TYR A 40 13.57 -4.08 5.57
CA TYR A 40 14.00 -5.11 4.63
C TYR A 40 15.19 -4.72 3.75
N GLY A 41 15.86 -3.59 4.01
CA GLY A 41 17.10 -3.22 3.30
C GLY A 41 16.90 -2.71 1.87
N PHE A 42 15.78 -2.02 1.62
CA PHE A 42 15.42 -1.41 0.34
C PHE A 42 15.31 0.12 0.39
N ALA A 43 15.56 0.78 1.53
CA ALA A 43 15.36 2.22 1.66
C ALA A 43 16.25 3.06 0.74
N ASN A 44 17.35 2.51 0.20
CA ASN A 44 18.16 3.17 -0.82
C ASN A 44 17.50 3.16 -2.22
N ARG A 45 16.35 2.51 -2.39
CA ARG A 45 15.68 2.30 -3.69
C ARG A 45 14.16 2.39 -3.68
N LYS A 46 13.50 2.12 -2.54
CA LYS A 46 12.05 1.94 -2.41
C LYS A 46 11.49 2.70 -1.21
N GLY A 47 10.17 2.86 -1.18
CA GLY A 47 9.43 3.29 0.02
C GLY A 47 9.37 4.79 0.28
N ARG A 48 9.92 5.62 -0.61
CA ARG A 48 9.74 7.08 -0.57
C ARG A 48 9.84 7.68 -1.97
N ILE A 49 9.33 8.91 -2.12
CA ILE A 49 9.45 9.69 -3.35
C ILE A 49 10.70 10.56 -3.20
N ALA A 50 11.77 10.21 -3.92
CA ALA A 50 13.01 10.97 -3.94
C ALA A 50 13.78 10.70 -5.25
N ILE A 51 14.62 11.64 -5.64
CA ILE A 51 15.52 11.49 -6.79
C ILE A 51 16.42 10.27 -6.56
N GLY A 52 16.62 9.46 -7.60
CA GLY A 52 17.44 8.25 -7.58
C GLY A 52 16.73 6.97 -7.13
N LEU A 53 15.47 7.05 -6.69
CA LEU A 53 14.68 5.87 -6.31
C LEU A 53 13.82 5.36 -7.47
N ASP A 54 13.39 4.10 -7.38
CA ASP A 54 12.46 3.53 -8.35
C ASP A 54 11.11 4.30 -8.26
N ALA A 55 10.59 4.73 -9.41
CA ALA A 55 9.30 5.42 -9.51
C ALA A 55 8.12 4.44 -9.34
N ASP A 56 7.99 3.86 -8.15
CA ASP A 56 6.87 3.02 -7.73
C ASP A 56 5.85 3.90 -6.99
N LEU A 57 4.79 4.29 -7.69
CA LEU A 57 3.83 5.31 -7.25
C LEU A 57 2.40 4.80 -7.38
N ALA A 58 1.52 5.24 -6.49
CA ALA A 58 0.09 5.00 -6.62
C ALA A 58 -0.64 6.34 -6.59
N LEU A 59 -1.47 6.60 -7.59
CA LEU A 59 -2.39 7.74 -7.63
C LEU A 59 -3.73 7.27 -7.09
N TRP A 60 -4.24 8.01 -6.12
CA TRP A 60 -5.47 7.68 -5.40
C TRP A 60 -6.57 8.68 -5.76
N ASP A 61 -7.78 8.17 -5.97
CA ASP A 61 -8.99 8.97 -5.82
C ASP A 61 -9.43 8.85 -4.34
N PRO A 62 -9.28 9.91 -3.53
CA PRO A 62 -9.60 9.86 -2.10
C PRO A 62 -11.10 9.94 -1.83
N THR A 63 -11.93 10.25 -2.84
CA THR A 63 -13.38 10.44 -2.69
C THR A 63 -14.20 9.25 -3.18
N MET A 64 -13.60 8.37 -3.99
CA MET A 64 -14.28 7.20 -4.53
C MET A 64 -14.73 6.25 -3.42
N ARG A 65 -16.04 6.05 -3.31
CA ARG A 65 -16.64 4.97 -2.52
C ARG A 65 -16.82 3.72 -3.36
N TRP A 66 -16.53 2.57 -2.76
CA TRP A 66 -16.70 1.27 -3.40
C TRP A 66 -16.89 0.19 -2.34
N THR A 67 -17.50 -0.92 -2.74
CA THR A 67 -17.76 -2.06 -1.86
C THR A 67 -16.76 -3.16 -2.18
N LEU A 68 -16.12 -3.68 -1.13
CA LEU A 68 -15.23 -4.83 -1.23
C LEU A 68 -16.08 -6.09 -1.40
N GLY A 69 -15.80 -6.82 -2.46
CA GLY A 69 -16.38 -8.14 -2.70
C GLY A 69 -15.48 -8.94 -3.62
N HIS A 70 -15.56 -10.25 -3.56
CA HIS A 70 -14.70 -11.14 -4.37
C HIS A 70 -14.70 -10.74 -5.85
N GLU A 71 -15.87 -10.46 -6.42
CA GLU A 71 -16.03 -10.08 -7.84
C GLU A 71 -15.33 -8.77 -8.22
N ALA A 72 -15.10 -7.88 -7.25
CA ALA A 72 -14.42 -6.60 -7.47
C ALA A 72 -12.90 -6.68 -7.31
N LEU A 73 -12.36 -7.83 -6.87
CA LEU A 73 -10.95 -8.05 -6.57
C LEU A 73 -10.29 -8.95 -7.63
N HIS A 74 -9.00 -8.74 -7.83
CA HIS A 74 -8.17 -9.43 -8.82
C HIS A 74 -7.39 -10.59 -8.19
N SER A 75 -8.08 -11.37 -7.36
CA SER A 75 -7.55 -12.55 -6.66
C SER A 75 -7.99 -13.83 -7.34
N ARG A 76 -7.16 -14.88 -7.30
CA ARG A 76 -7.55 -16.24 -7.70
C ARG A 76 -8.34 -16.98 -6.63
N VAL A 77 -8.44 -16.41 -5.43
CA VAL A 77 -9.25 -16.93 -4.33
C VAL A 77 -10.68 -16.43 -4.50
N ASP A 78 -11.64 -17.31 -4.29
CA ASP A 78 -13.08 -17.14 -4.51
C ASP A 78 -13.83 -16.45 -3.34
N PHE A 79 -13.09 -15.90 -2.37
CA PHE A 79 -13.68 -15.17 -1.24
C PHE A 79 -12.78 -14.03 -0.76
N THR A 80 -13.35 -13.12 0.03
CA THR A 80 -12.64 -12.13 0.83
C THR A 80 -13.27 -12.07 2.22
N PRO A 81 -12.48 -11.92 3.31
CA PRO A 81 -13.06 -11.73 4.65
C PRO A 81 -13.77 -10.38 4.81
N TYR A 82 -13.67 -9.49 3.82
CA TYR A 82 -14.20 -8.13 3.85
C TYR A 82 -15.44 -7.97 2.94
N GLU A 83 -16.08 -9.07 2.55
CA GLU A 83 -17.25 -9.09 1.67
C GLU A 83 -18.34 -8.11 2.14
N GLY A 84 -18.89 -7.33 1.22
CA GLY A 84 -19.94 -6.33 1.48
C GLY A 84 -19.49 -5.07 2.22
N ARG A 85 -18.20 -4.95 2.60
CA ARG A 85 -17.71 -3.75 3.32
C ARG A 85 -17.51 -2.58 2.36
N SER A 86 -18.17 -1.46 2.63
CA SER A 86 -17.95 -0.20 1.91
C SER A 86 -16.69 0.52 2.44
N VAL A 87 -15.84 0.99 1.53
CA VAL A 87 -14.62 1.75 1.82
C VAL A 87 -14.54 3.00 0.94
N THR A 88 -13.80 4.01 1.40
CA THR A 88 -13.55 5.26 0.66
C THR A 88 -12.05 5.41 0.38
N GLY A 89 -11.72 5.83 -0.84
CA GLY A 89 -10.35 5.89 -1.32
C GLY A 89 -10.01 4.66 -2.18
N LYS A 90 -9.56 4.88 -3.41
CA LYS A 90 -9.15 3.81 -4.33
C LYS A 90 -7.91 4.20 -5.14
N PRO A 91 -6.89 3.34 -5.24
CA PRO A 91 -5.82 3.57 -6.20
C PRO A 91 -6.38 3.38 -7.63
N THR A 92 -6.24 4.40 -8.47
CA THR A 92 -6.76 4.40 -9.85
C THR A 92 -5.65 4.15 -10.86
N THR A 93 -4.42 4.61 -10.57
CA THR A 93 -3.24 4.40 -11.40
C THR A 93 -2.08 3.95 -10.52
N VAL A 94 -1.35 2.92 -10.94
CA VAL A 94 -0.18 2.40 -10.25
C VAL A 94 0.97 2.33 -11.23
N LEU A 95 2.07 2.99 -10.88
CA LEU A 95 3.32 2.96 -11.62
C LEU A 95 4.28 2.03 -10.91
N VAL A 96 4.98 1.21 -11.68
CA VAL A 96 6.11 0.42 -11.21
C VAL A 96 7.31 0.80 -12.08
N ARG A 97 8.33 1.38 -11.46
CA ARG A 97 9.53 1.92 -12.13
C ARG A 97 9.19 2.90 -13.25
N GLY A 98 8.17 3.73 -13.03
CA GLY A 98 7.71 4.75 -13.98
C GLY A 98 6.80 4.24 -15.09
N VAL A 99 6.51 2.94 -15.15
CA VAL A 99 5.59 2.34 -16.13
C VAL A 99 4.22 2.16 -15.48
N PRO A 100 3.12 2.65 -16.07
CA PRO A 100 1.77 2.42 -15.57
C PRO A 100 1.41 0.94 -15.74
N VAL A 101 1.39 0.19 -14.62
CA VAL A 101 0.97 -1.22 -14.59
C VAL A 101 -0.52 -1.36 -14.31
N VAL A 102 -1.13 -0.33 -13.72
CA VAL A 102 -2.58 -0.14 -13.63
C VAL A 102 -2.86 1.28 -14.11
N ALA A 103 -3.82 1.44 -15.01
CA ALA A 103 -4.30 2.72 -15.50
C ALA A 103 -5.84 2.70 -15.52
N ASP A 104 -6.45 3.74 -14.95
CA ASP A 104 -7.91 3.88 -14.81
C ASP A 104 -8.59 2.62 -14.22
N GLY A 105 -7.95 2.02 -13.22
CA GLY A 105 -8.43 0.82 -12.54
C GLY A 105 -8.27 -0.49 -13.33
N LYS A 106 -7.60 -0.46 -14.48
CA LYS A 106 -7.38 -1.65 -15.34
C LYS A 106 -5.91 -2.04 -15.36
N LEU A 107 -5.64 -3.33 -15.19
CA LEU A 107 -4.29 -3.91 -15.32
C LEU A 107 -3.78 -3.74 -16.76
N GLN A 108 -2.54 -3.26 -16.89
CA GLN A 108 -1.84 -3.05 -18.16
C GLN A 108 -0.57 -3.91 -18.29
N ALA A 109 -0.17 -4.58 -17.21
CA ALA A 109 1.07 -5.35 -17.17
C ALA A 109 0.85 -6.80 -17.56
N GLU A 110 1.82 -7.35 -18.29
CA GLU A 110 1.87 -8.77 -18.65
C GLU A 110 2.68 -9.59 -17.63
N PRO A 111 2.40 -10.91 -17.51
CA PRO A 111 3.22 -11.81 -16.72
C PRO A 111 4.71 -11.70 -17.07
N GLY A 112 5.57 -11.65 -16.04
CA GLY A 112 7.02 -11.48 -16.22
C GLY A 112 7.52 -10.02 -16.18
N PHE A 113 6.64 -9.03 -16.08
CA PHE A 113 7.06 -7.62 -15.93
C PHE A 113 7.83 -7.36 -14.62
N GLY A 114 7.54 -8.12 -13.56
CA GLY A 114 8.27 -8.04 -12.29
C GLY A 114 9.75 -8.45 -12.44
N ARG A 115 10.60 -7.96 -11.55
CA ARG A 115 12.00 -8.43 -11.44
C ARG A 115 12.36 -8.70 -10.00
N PHE A 116 13.26 -9.65 -9.80
CA PHE A 116 13.90 -9.84 -8.50
C PHE A 116 14.69 -8.57 -8.12
N VAL A 117 14.62 -8.18 -6.85
CA VAL A 117 15.38 -7.06 -6.30
C VAL A 117 16.17 -7.59 -5.12
N ALA A 118 17.49 -7.63 -5.26
CA ALA A 118 18.37 -7.96 -4.14
C ALA A 118 18.26 -6.87 -3.07
N ARG A 119 18.13 -7.29 -1.81
CA ARG A 119 18.14 -6.39 -0.66
C ARG A 119 19.57 -6.09 -0.23
N ASN A 120 19.75 -4.95 0.42
CA ASN A 120 20.95 -4.66 1.19
C ASN A 120 20.79 -5.12 2.64
N ALA A 121 21.83 -4.89 3.45
CA ALA A 121 21.63 -4.80 4.89
C ALA A 121 20.66 -3.64 5.19
N ALA A 122 19.84 -3.79 6.24
CA ALA A 122 19.04 -2.69 6.73
C ALA A 122 19.98 -1.58 7.22
N ASP A 123 19.71 -0.35 6.77
CA ASP A 123 20.49 0.82 7.14
C ASP A 123 19.69 1.63 8.18
N PRO A 124 20.14 1.69 9.45
CA PRO A 124 19.47 2.45 10.49
C PRO A 124 19.37 3.95 10.18
N GLU A 125 20.29 4.53 9.40
CA GLU A 125 20.26 5.95 9.03
C GLU A 125 19.13 6.26 8.03
N LEU A 126 18.76 5.26 7.23
CA LEU A 126 17.63 5.35 6.29
C LEU A 126 16.31 4.87 6.90
N SER A 127 16.33 4.49 8.18
CA SER A 127 15.14 4.04 8.90
C SER A 127 14.27 5.20 9.35
N GLY A 128 12.96 5.08 9.06
CA GLY A 128 11.97 6.03 9.55
C GLY A 128 11.96 6.04 11.08
N LYS A 129 11.48 7.13 11.67
CA LYS A 129 11.32 7.23 13.12
C LYS A 129 10.54 6.01 13.65
N PRO A 130 10.86 5.51 14.85
CA PRO A 130 10.07 4.49 15.51
C PRO A 130 8.59 4.87 15.47
N VAL A 131 7.73 3.86 15.35
CA VAL A 131 6.32 4.00 15.67
C VAL A 131 6.25 4.60 17.08
N GLU A 132 5.77 5.83 17.24
CA GLU A 132 5.48 6.34 18.58
C GLU A 132 4.42 5.43 19.23
N ASP A 133 4.58 5.16 20.53
CA ASP A 133 3.73 4.26 21.33
C ASP A 133 2.26 4.75 21.48
N TRP A 134 1.90 5.87 20.87
CA TRP A 134 0.62 6.53 21.10
C TRP A 134 -0.42 6.16 20.03
N THR A 135 -1.30 5.21 20.38
CA THR A 135 -2.51 4.83 19.64
C THR A 135 -3.76 5.15 20.46
N PRO A 136 -4.22 6.41 20.49
CA PRO A 136 -5.31 6.85 21.37
C PRO A 136 -6.66 6.15 21.11
N TRP A 137 -6.84 5.50 19.95
CA TRP A 137 -8.05 4.75 19.60
C TRP A 137 -7.98 3.26 19.95
N LEU A 138 -6.84 2.74 20.43
CA LEU A 138 -6.73 1.36 20.92
C LEU A 138 -7.03 1.25 22.42
N ASP A 139 -6.84 2.35 23.16
CA ASP A 139 -7.04 2.41 24.62
C ASP A 139 -8.38 3.05 25.03
N ALA A 140 -9.32 3.21 24.08
CA ALA A 140 -10.64 3.82 24.26
C ALA A 140 -11.78 2.80 24.13
#